data_AF-A0AAW9HRA5-F1
#
_entry.id   AF-A0AAW9HRA5-F1
#
_cell.length_a   1.000
_cell.length_b   1.000
_cell.length_c   1.000
_cell.angle_alpha   90.00
_cell.angle_beta   90.00
_cell.angle_gamma   90.00
#
_symmetry.space_group_name_H-M   'P 1'
#
loop_
_entity.id
_entity.type
_entity.pdbx_description
1 polymer ?
#
loop_
_entity_poly.entity_id
_entity_poly.type
_entity_poly.pdbx_seq_one_letter_code
_entity_poly.pdbx_strand_id
1 'polypeptide(L)'
;MNNITITLISNKKNTDNMILEVDSYNVLLMYIDQLKDQEVAKRYDTVVINSRELVYNLCKEKLENSYNNISLEKSVVDDFVESIFNAINNLEYKIIYEDELREAC
;
A
#
# COMPACT_ATOMS: atom_id res chain seq x y z
N MET A 1 10.48 -10.79 -7.87
CA MET A 1 10.16 -9.55 -7.13
C MET A 1 8.68 -9.55 -6.91
N ASN A 2 8.24 -9.51 -5.67
CA ASN A 2 6.83 -9.47 -5.33
C ASN A 2 6.45 -8.00 -5.21
N ASN A 3 5.85 -7.43 -6.25
CA ASN A 3 5.44 -6.03 -6.26
C ASN A 3 4.14 -5.88 -5.46
N ILE A 4 4.01 -4.78 -4.73
CA ILE A 4 2.71 -4.36 -4.16
C ILE A 4 1.97 -3.62 -5.28
N THR A 5 0.74 -4.00 -5.55
CA THR A 5 -0.13 -3.33 -6.51
C THR A 5 -1.15 -2.53 -5.72
N ILE A 6 -1.20 -1.23 -5.97
CA ILE A 6 -2.20 -0.31 -5.44
C ILE A 6 -3.07 0.14 -6.63
N THR A 7 -4.37 -0.12 -6.57
CA THR A 7 -5.32 0.33 -7.59
C THR A 7 -6.20 1.42 -7.03
N LEU A 8 -6.24 2.57 -7.68
CA LEU A 8 -7.17 3.65 -7.38
C LEU A 8 -8.37 3.54 -8.32
N ILE A 9 -9.54 3.41 -7.72
CA ILE A 9 -10.80 3.24 -8.43
C ILE A 9 -11.65 4.48 -8.17
N SER A 10 -12.29 4.94 -9.24
CA SER A 10 -13.25 6.04 -9.19
C SER A 10 -14.65 5.50 -9.51
N ASN A 11 -15.60 5.72 -8.60
CA ASN A 11 -17.02 5.41 -8.85
C ASN A 11 -17.71 6.46 -9.75
N LYS A 12 -16.99 7.48 -10.24
CA LYS A 12 -17.53 8.47 -11.18
C LYS A 12 -17.53 7.91 -12.59
N LYS A 13 -18.72 7.91 -13.24
CA LYS A 13 -18.89 7.47 -14.64
C LYS A 13 -17.82 8.11 -15.55
N ASN A 14 -17.11 7.28 -16.32
CA ASN A 14 -16.06 7.64 -17.30
C ASN A 14 -14.66 7.97 -16.75
N THR A 15 -14.33 7.54 -15.54
CA THR A 15 -12.96 7.66 -15.02
C THR A 15 -12.32 6.27 -14.96
N ASP A 16 -11.19 6.08 -15.63
CA ASP A 16 -10.43 4.83 -15.58
C ASP A 16 -9.79 4.59 -14.20
N ASN A 17 -9.45 3.33 -13.93
CA ASN A 17 -8.64 2.96 -12.76
C ASN A 17 -7.18 3.34 -12.98
N MET A 18 -6.51 3.75 -11.91
CA MET A 18 -5.06 3.97 -11.91
C MET A 18 -4.38 2.83 -11.17
N ILE A 19 -3.49 2.13 -11.84
CA ILE A 19 -2.70 1.03 -11.27
C ILE A 19 -1.30 1.55 -10.95
N LEU A 20 -0.88 1.34 -9.71
CA LEU A 20 0.42 1.72 -9.19
C LEU A 20 1.17 0.46 -8.75
N GLU A 21 2.34 0.23 -9.32
CA GLU A 21 3.20 -0.89 -8.96
C GLU A 21 4.34 -0.39 -8.07
N VAL A 22 4.50 -1.04 -6.92
CA VAL A 22 5.48 -0.70 -5.90
C VAL A 22 6.50 -1.80 -5.80
N ASP A 23 7.75 -1.47 -6.12
CA ASP A 23 8.91 -2.36 -6.04
C ASP A 23 9.91 -1.91 -4.95
N SER A 24 9.66 -0.74 -4.35
CA SER A 24 10.55 -0.11 -3.39
C SER A 24 9.81 0.72 -2.34
N TYR A 25 10.48 0.88 -1.20
CA TYR A 25 9.95 1.63 -0.07
C TYR A 25 9.73 3.12 -0.39
N ASN A 26 10.66 3.76 -1.10
CA ASN A 26 10.52 5.16 -1.48
C ASN A 26 9.32 5.39 -2.39
N VAL A 27 9.07 4.47 -3.33
CA VAL A 27 7.91 4.52 -4.21
C VAL A 27 6.61 4.36 -3.42
N LEU A 28 6.58 3.46 -2.43
CA LEU A 28 5.44 3.31 -1.52
C LEU A 28 5.11 4.61 -0.79
N LEU A 29 6.13 5.25 -0.20
CA LEU A 29 5.96 6.54 0.47
C LEU A 29 5.48 7.63 -0.48
N MET A 30 6.06 7.70 -1.69
CA MET A 30 5.63 8.66 -2.70
C MET A 30 4.16 8.49 -3.07
N TYR A 31 3.68 7.25 -3.21
CA TYR A 31 2.27 7.01 -3.47
C TYR A 31 1.39 7.36 -2.28
N ILE A 32 1.80 7.06 -1.05
CA ILE A 32 1.09 7.51 0.16
C ILE A 32 0.95 9.04 0.16
N ASP A 33 1.98 9.77 -0.23
CA ASP A 33 1.91 11.22 -0.36
C ASP A 33 1.02 11.69 -1.52
N GLN A 34 1.01 10.99 -2.67
CA GLN A 34 0.04 11.26 -3.73
C GLN A 34 -1.41 11.03 -3.27
N LEU A 35 -1.67 10.02 -2.44
CA LEU A 35 -3.02 9.76 -1.93
C LEU A 35 -3.51 10.86 -0.99
N LYS A 36 -2.60 11.58 -0.32
CA LYS A 36 -2.92 12.78 0.48
C LYS A 36 -3.24 14.00 -0.38
N ASP A 37 -2.90 14.00 -1.67
CA ASP A 37 -3.21 15.10 -2.56
C ASP A 37 -4.73 15.20 -2.74
N GLN A 38 -5.28 16.38 -2.42
CA GLN A 38 -6.72 16.61 -2.48
C GLN A 38 -7.30 16.46 -3.89
N GLU A 39 -6.52 16.71 -4.95
CA GLU A 39 -6.98 16.51 -6.32
C GLU A 39 -7.07 15.03 -6.68
N VAL A 40 -6.18 14.21 -6.13
CA VAL A 40 -6.25 12.73 -6.25
C VAL A 40 -7.46 12.21 -5.49
N ALA A 41 -7.67 12.66 -4.25
CA ALA A 41 -8.82 12.27 -3.43
C ALA A 41 -10.18 12.71 -4.02
N LYS A 42 -10.23 13.83 -4.75
CA LYS A 42 -11.43 14.21 -5.50
C LYS A 42 -11.69 13.29 -6.69
N ARG A 43 -10.65 12.68 -7.26
CA ARG A 43 -10.76 11.88 -8.48
C ARG A 43 -11.12 10.43 -8.20
N TYR A 44 -10.57 9.85 -7.14
CA TYR A 44 -10.75 8.45 -6.76
C TYR A 44 -11.39 8.34 -5.39
N ASP A 45 -12.09 7.24 -5.14
CA ASP A 45 -12.83 7.04 -3.88
C ASP A 45 -12.58 5.66 -3.25
N THR A 46 -11.90 4.77 -3.96
CA THR A 46 -11.51 3.45 -3.46
C THR A 46 -10.03 3.19 -3.75
N VAL A 47 -9.34 2.62 -2.76
CA VAL A 47 -7.96 2.12 -2.86
C VAL A 47 -8.00 0.61 -2.68
N VAL A 48 -7.52 -0.15 -3.66
CA VAL A 48 -7.37 -1.60 -3.57
C VAL A 48 -5.89 -1.92 -3.43
N ILE A 49 -5.53 -2.71 -2.42
CA ILE A 49 -4.16 -3.17 -2.17
C ILE A 49 -4.16 -4.69 -2.33
N ASN A 50 -3.17 -5.22 -3.04
CA ASN A 50 -3.10 -6.65 -3.34
C ASN A 50 -3.08 -7.56 -2.09
N SER A 51 -2.18 -7.37 -1.12
CA SER A 51 -2.29 -8.10 0.16
C SER A 51 -1.49 -7.47 1.28
N ARG A 52 -1.90 -7.72 2.54
CA ARG A 52 -1.12 -7.25 3.70
C ARG A 52 0.22 -7.98 3.82
N GLU A 53 0.24 -9.27 3.50
CA GLU A 53 1.45 -10.10 3.53
C GLU A 53 2.52 -9.60 2.54
N LEU A 54 2.11 -9.14 1.36
CA LEU A 54 3.03 -8.60 0.35
C LEU A 54 3.66 -7.29 0.83
N VAL A 55 2.86 -6.41 1.45
CA VAL A 55 3.38 -5.18 2.08
C VAL A 55 4.40 -5.52 3.16
N TYR A 56 4.09 -6.48 4.03
CA TYR A 56 4.99 -6.94 5.08
C TYR A 56 6.31 -7.48 4.51
N ASN A 57 6.24 -8.38 3.52
CA ASN A 57 7.42 -8.98 2.92
C ASN A 57 8.31 -7.93 2.23
N LEU A 58 7.72 -6.95 1.56
CA LEU A 58 8.49 -5.84 0.97
C LEU A 58 9.18 -5.02 2.07
N CYS A 59 8.47 -4.66 3.14
CA CYS A 59 9.05 -3.88 4.24
C CYS A 59 10.22 -4.63 4.90
N LYS A 60 10.05 -5.93 5.19
CA LYS A 60 11.10 -6.78 5.74
C LYS A 60 12.35 -6.76 4.84
N GLU A 61 12.20 -7.10 3.56
CA GLU A 61 13.32 -7.16 2.61
C GLU A 61 14.07 -5.81 2.51
N LYS A 62 13.34 -4.69 2.45
CA LYS A 62 13.98 -3.36 2.30
C LYS A 62 14.65 -2.89 3.59
N LEU A 63 14.09 -3.19 4.76
CA LEU A 63 14.71 -2.85 6.03
C LEU A 63 15.95 -3.71 6.28
N GLU A 64 15.89 -5.02 6.04
CA GLU A 64 17.04 -5.92 6.16
C GLU A 64 18.22 -5.45 5.29
N ASN A 65 17.94 -5.03 4.05
CA ASN A 65 18.93 -4.44 3.17
C ASN A 65 19.48 -3.11 3.69
N SER A 66 18.62 -2.22 4.20
CA SER A 66 19.04 -0.88 4.65
C SER A 66 19.88 -0.93 5.93
N TYR A 67 19.55 -1.84 6.85
CA TYR A 67 20.29 -2.05 8.10
C TYR A 67 21.46 -3.04 7.95
N ASN A 68 21.70 -3.59 6.75
CA ASN A 68 22.64 -4.68 6.51
C ASN A 68 22.49 -5.84 7.52
N ASN A 69 21.24 -6.14 7.87
CA ASN A 69 20.91 -7.10 8.92
C ASN A 69 19.89 -8.11 8.39
N ILE A 70 20.29 -9.38 8.31
CA ILE A 70 19.47 -10.49 7.78
C ILE A 70 18.45 -11.00 8.83
N SER A 71 18.51 -10.52 10.07
CA SER A 71 17.55 -10.82 11.13
C SER A 71 17.16 -9.53 11.82
N LEU A 72 16.41 -8.70 11.07
CA LEU A 72 15.73 -7.57 11.67
C LEU A 72 14.69 -8.09 12.68
N GLU A 73 14.57 -7.42 13.83
CA GLU A 73 13.54 -7.77 14.80
C GLU A 73 12.15 -7.61 14.18
N LYS A 74 11.28 -8.60 14.42
CA LYS A 74 9.92 -8.61 13.88
C LYS A 74 9.13 -7.35 14.29
N SER A 75 9.30 -6.89 15.53
CA SER A 75 8.68 -5.67 16.05
C SER A 75 8.98 -4.44 15.18
N VAL A 76 10.21 -4.30 14.71
CA VAL A 76 10.61 -3.17 13.86
C VAL A 76 9.90 -3.22 12.51
N VAL A 77 9.73 -4.41 11.94
CA VAL A 77 8.97 -4.58 10.68
C VAL A 77 7.48 -4.32 10.92
N ASP A 78 6.92 -4.84 12.02
CA ASP A 78 5.51 -4.66 12.38
C ASP A 78 5.16 -3.18 12.56
N ASP A 79 5.94 -2.43 13.36
CA ASP A 79 5.75 -0.99 13.58
C ASP A 79 5.76 -0.20 12.26
N PHE A 80 6.63 -0.63 11.34
CA PHE A 80 6.83 0.01 10.06
C PHE A 80 5.63 -0.21 9.12
N VAL A 81 5.18 -1.47 9.03
CA VAL A 81 4.01 -1.87 8.25
C VAL A 81 2.74 -1.21 8.80
N GLU A 82 2.60 -1.15 10.13
CA GLU A 82 1.47 -0.48 10.79
C GLU A 82 1.44 1.02 10.47
N SER A 83 2.60 1.68 10.44
CA SER A 83 2.70 3.10 10.06
C SER A 83 2.21 3.35 8.64
N ILE A 84 2.53 2.47 7.69
CA ILE A 84 2.02 2.55 6.30
C ILE A 84 0.50 2.40 6.28
N PHE A 85 -0.04 1.37 6.91
CA PHE A 85 -1.49 1.15 6.89
C PHE A 85 -2.26 2.25 7.59
N ASN A 86 -1.76 2.76 8.72
CA ASN A 86 -2.33 3.91 9.39
C ASN A 86 -2.31 5.16 8.49
N ALA A 87 -1.23 5.37 7.73
CA ALA A 87 -1.16 6.47 6.79
C ALA A 87 -2.23 6.37 5.70
N ILE A 88 -2.50 5.17 5.17
CA ILE A 88 -3.52 4.94 4.13
C ILE A 88 -4.93 5.02 4.71
N ASN A 89 -5.17 4.43 5.88
CA ASN A 89 -6.47 4.41 6.58
C ASN A 89 -7.00 5.82 6.89
N ASN A 90 -6.11 6.79 7.11
CA ASN A 90 -6.49 8.16 7.45
C ASN A 90 -6.90 9.03 6.25
N LEU A 91 -6.89 8.49 5.03
CA LEU A 91 -7.08 9.27 3.80
C LEU A 91 -8.53 9.31 3.30
N GLU A 92 -9.47 8.81 4.10
CA GLU A 92 -10.92 8.81 3.80
C GLU A 92 -11.35 8.00 2.55
N TYR A 93 -10.43 7.28 1.89
CA TYR A 93 -10.79 6.31 0.86
C TYR A 93 -11.41 5.05 1.47
N LYS A 94 -12.27 4.38 0.71
CA LYS A 94 -12.61 2.98 1.00
C LYS A 94 -11.42 2.10 0.65
N ILE A 95 -10.84 1.43 1.64
CA ILE A 95 -9.71 0.51 1.42
C ILE A 95 -10.23 -0.91 1.30
N ILE A 96 -9.74 -1.65 0.29
CA ILE A 96 -10.06 -3.05 0.05
C ILE A 96 -8.75 -3.81 -0.11
N TYR A 97 -8.62 -4.95 0.57
CA TYR A 97 -7.50 -5.85 0.37
C TYR A 97 -7.93 -7.04 -0.50
N GLU A 98 -7.15 -7.40 -1.54
CA GLU A 98 -7.57 -8.47 -2.46
C GLU A 98 -7.52 -9.86 -1.83
N ASP A 99 -6.66 -10.08 -0.83
CA ASP A 99 -6.63 -11.31 -0.02
C ASP A 99 -7.92 -11.51 0.77
N GLU A 100 -8.45 -10.44 1.39
CA GLU A 100 -9.74 -10.46 2.10
C GLU A 100 -10.93 -10.73 1.17
N LEU A 101 -10.86 -10.33 -0.11
CA LEU A 101 -11.87 -10.67 -1.12
C LEU A 101 -11.83 -12.14 -1.53
N ARG A 102 -10.64 -12.76 -1.50
CA ARG A 102 -10.44 -14.16 -1.92
C ARG A 102 -10.84 -15.15 -0.83
N GLU A 103 -10.65 -14.83 0.45
CA GLU A 103 -11.06 -15.68 1.57
C GLU A 103 -12.58 -15.71 1.78
N ALA A 104 -13.31 -14.74 1.22
CA ALA A 104 -14.76 -14.65 1.31
C ALA A 104 -15.53 -15.48 0.26
N CYS A 105 -14.82 -16.23 -0.60
CA CYS A 105 -15.38 -17.12 -1.64
C CYS A 105 -15.10 -18.59 -1.33
#